data_AF-A0A6H2A2R0-F1
#
_entry.id   AF-A0A6H2A2R0-F1
#
_cell.length_a   1.000
_cell.length_b   1.000
_cell.length_c   1.000
_cell.angle_alpha   90.00
_cell.angle_beta   90.00
_cell.angle_gamma   90.00
#
_symmetry.space_group_name_H-M   'P 1'
#
loop_
_entity.id
_entity.type
_entity.pdbx_description
1 polymer ?
#
loop_
_entity_poly.entity_id
_entity_poly.type
_entity_poly.pdbx_seq_one_letter_code
_entity_poly.pdbx_strand_id
1 'polypeptide(L)'
;MEKSYYAIIPATVRYDTDLPPNAKLLYGEITALCNHKGYCWANNQYFADLYNVDKLTVSRWISKLKRKNYIKTNIKYHSLTGEIMARHIYINDTPIDEKVNTPIDEKVKDNNTETEYYKRLAQARKEEYEPTATNIQRPTRKNNRTSLSHYKSSK
;
A
#
# COMPACT_ATOMS: atom_id res chain seq x y z
N MET A 1 -5.92 24.76 4.83
CA MET A 1 -5.29 23.48 4.48
C MET A 1 -6.15 22.38 5.10
N GLU A 2 -6.91 21.65 4.30
CA GLU A 2 -7.62 20.47 4.82
C GLU A 2 -6.58 19.47 5.31
N LYS A 3 -6.75 18.98 6.54
CA LYS A 3 -5.87 17.95 7.07
C LYS A 3 -6.16 16.66 6.28
N SER A 4 -5.25 16.30 5.38
CA SER A 4 -5.27 14.98 4.73
C SER A 4 -4.86 13.95 5.77
N TYR A 5 -5.84 13.24 6.33
CA TYR A 5 -5.58 12.13 7.23
C TYR A 5 -5.39 10.85 6.43
N TYR A 6 -4.28 10.15 6.64
CA TYR A 6 -4.11 8.81 6.11
C TYR A 6 -4.62 7.79 7.13
N ALA A 7 -5.27 6.74 6.62
CA ALA A 7 -5.72 5.62 7.43
C ALA A 7 -4.60 4.57 7.53
N ILE A 8 -4.29 4.14 8.75
CA ILE A 8 -3.41 2.98 8.99
C ILE A 8 -4.29 1.76 9.26
N ILE A 9 -4.13 0.73 8.44
CA ILE A 9 -4.72 -0.59 8.64
C ILE A 9 -3.56 -1.60 8.75
N PRO A 10 -3.23 -2.09 9.96
CA PRO A 10 -2.12 -3.01 10.16
C PRO A 10 -2.40 -4.37 9.51
N ALA A 11 -1.35 -5.14 9.23
CA ALA A 11 -1.46 -6.46 8.58
C ALA A 11 -2.42 -7.40 9.33
N THR A 12 -2.40 -7.35 10.67
CA THR A 12 -3.28 -8.11 11.57
C THR A 12 -4.77 -7.87 11.33
N VAL A 13 -5.15 -6.67 10.88
CA VAL A 13 -6.54 -6.31 10.53
C VAL A 13 -6.77 -6.50 9.03
N ARG A 14 -5.81 -6.11 8.19
CA ARG A 14 -5.91 -6.17 6.72
C ARG A 14 -6.10 -7.60 6.21
N TYR A 15 -5.35 -8.55 6.76
CA TYR A 15 -5.36 -9.94 6.31
C TYR A 15 -6.24 -10.86 7.16
N ASP A 16 -6.94 -10.33 8.18
CA ASP A 16 -7.91 -11.11 8.93
C ASP A 16 -9.06 -11.56 8.02
N THR A 17 -9.12 -12.85 7.72
CA THR A 17 -10.12 -13.45 6.83
C THR A 17 -11.51 -13.48 7.45
N ASP A 18 -11.61 -13.41 8.78
CA ASP A 18 -12.91 -13.34 9.44
C ASP A 18 -13.54 -11.95 9.29
N LEU A 19 -12.76 -10.89 9.09
CA LEU A 19 -13.31 -9.53 8.97
C LEU A 19 -13.90 -9.27 7.58
N PRO A 20 -15.14 -8.76 7.50
CA PRO A 20 -15.67 -8.25 6.24
C PRO A 20 -14.75 -7.15 5.68
N PRO A 21 -14.58 -7.04 4.35
CA PRO A 21 -13.75 -5.99 3.74
C PRO A 21 -14.09 -4.58 4.22
N ASN A 22 -15.38 -4.24 4.30
CA ASN A 22 -15.82 -2.92 4.76
C ASN A 22 -15.58 -2.69 6.26
N ALA A 23 -15.49 -3.74 7.08
CA ALA A 23 -15.10 -3.59 8.48
C ALA A 23 -13.62 -3.20 8.61
N LYS A 24 -12.77 -3.64 7.66
CA LYS A 24 -11.36 -3.24 7.60
C LYS A 24 -11.23 -1.77 7.17
N LEU A 25 -12.04 -1.34 6.20
CA LEU A 25 -12.11 0.08 5.80
C LEU A 25 -12.61 0.95 6.95
N LEU A 26 -13.66 0.51 7.66
CA LEU A 26 -14.17 1.19 8.85
C LEU A 26 -13.08 1.32 9.93
N TYR A 27 -12.27 0.29 10.15
CA TYR A 27 -11.12 0.38 11.05
C TYR A 27 -10.16 1.49 10.62
N GLY A 28 -9.86 1.61 9.32
CA GLY A 28 -9.04 2.68 8.77
C GLY A 28 -9.58 4.09 9.08
N GLU A 29 -10.88 4.29 8.93
CA GLU A 29 -11.53 5.56 9.28
C GLU A 29 -11.46 5.84 10.79
N ILE A 30 -11.68 4.81 11.62
CA ILE A 30 -11.53 4.94 13.07
C ILE A 30 -10.11 5.38 13.41
N THR A 31 -9.08 4.80 12.78
CA THR A 31 -7.68 5.20 12.98
C THR A 31 -7.44 6.65 12.58
N ALA A 32 -7.94 7.08 11.42
CA ALA A 32 -7.81 8.46 10.96
C ALA A 32 -8.46 9.47 11.93
N LEU A 33 -9.65 9.14 12.46
CA LEU A 33 -10.34 9.97 13.44
C LEU A 33 -9.65 9.98 14.81
N CYS A 34 -9.07 8.84 15.22
CA CYS A 34 -8.25 8.74 16.43
C CYS A 34 -7.02 9.65 16.37
N ASN A 35 -6.37 9.78 15.20
CA ASN A 35 -5.20 10.64 15.03
C ASN A 35 -5.47 12.12 15.36
N HIS A 36 -6.73 12.56 15.32
CA HIS A 36 -7.07 13.94 15.65
C HIS A 36 -7.24 14.21 17.16
N LYS A 37 -7.88 13.30 17.90
CA LYS A 37 -8.28 13.53 19.31
C LYS A 37 -7.77 12.47 20.30
N GLY A 38 -7.05 11.46 19.83
CA GLY A 38 -6.72 10.23 20.57
C GLY A 38 -7.87 9.22 20.66
N TYR A 39 -9.01 9.52 20.03
CA TYR A 39 -10.18 8.64 19.94
C TYR A 39 -11.08 9.01 18.78
N CYS A 40 -11.82 8.04 18.28
CA CYS A 40 -12.88 8.24 17.32
C CYS A 40 -14.17 8.63 18.05
N TRP A 41 -14.69 9.80 17.69
CA TRP A 41 -15.92 10.40 18.22
C TRP A 41 -17.16 10.10 17.35
N ALA A 42 -16.96 9.56 16.15
CA ALA A 42 -18.02 9.32 15.18
C ALA A 42 -19.01 8.25 15.68
N ASN A 43 -20.30 8.54 15.47
CA ASN A 43 -21.40 7.64 15.80
C ASN A 43 -21.67 6.66 14.63
N ASN A 44 -22.57 5.71 14.81
CA ASN A 44 -22.89 4.75 13.75
C ASN A 44 -23.57 5.39 12.55
N GLN A 45 -24.29 6.51 12.74
CA GLN A 45 -24.95 7.22 11.64
C GLN A 45 -23.92 7.83 10.69
N TYR A 46 -22.87 8.46 11.24
CA TYR A 46 -21.77 9.03 10.47
C TYR A 46 -21.16 8.00 9.49
N PHE A 47 -20.83 6.80 9.98
CA PHE A 47 -20.27 5.76 9.13
C PHE A 47 -21.31 5.14 8.18
N ALA A 48 -22.56 5.07 8.60
CA ALA A 48 -23.66 4.59 7.77
C ALA A 48 -23.82 5.48 6.53
N ASP A 49 -23.80 6.80 6.74
CA ASP A 49 -23.87 7.78 5.66
C ASP A 49 -22.61 7.72 4.77
N LEU A 50 -21.42 7.62 5.37
CA LEU A 50 -20.15 7.53 4.64
C LEU A 50 -20.09 6.32 3.69
N TYR A 51 -20.59 5.17 4.13
CA TYR A 51 -20.56 3.93 3.35
C TYR A 51 -21.87 3.62 2.61
N ASN A 52 -22.89 4.48 2.75
CA ASN A 52 -24.25 4.25 2.25
C ASN A 52 -24.82 2.87 2.66
N VAL A 53 -24.77 2.58 3.96
CA VAL A 53 -25.29 1.34 4.57
C VAL A 53 -26.19 1.66 5.76
N ASP A 54 -26.89 0.66 6.29
CA ASP A 54 -27.69 0.84 7.50
C ASP A 54 -26.83 0.90 8.79
N LYS A 55 -27.33 1.62 9.80
CA LYS A 55 -26.69 1.73 11.13
C LYS A 55 -26.42 0.37 11.80
N LEU A 56 -27.26 -0.63 11.52
CA LEU A 56 -27.13 -1.96 12.11
C LEU A 56 -25.92 -2.70 11.51
N THR A 57 -25.68 -2.56 10.21
CA THR A 57 -24.49 -3.05 9.52
C THR A 57 -23.20 -2.46 10.11
N VAL A 58 -23.13 -1.14 10.29
CA VAL A 58 -22.00 -0.51 11.00
C VAL A 58 -21.85 -1.06 12.43
N SER A 59 -22.96 -1.20 13.15
CA SER A 59 -22.95 -1.76 14.50
C SER A 59 -22.37 -3.18 14.54
N ARG A 60 -22.70 -4.02 13.55
CA ARG A 60 -22.15 -5.37 13.41
C ARG A 60 -20.65 -5.34 13.15
N TRP A 61 -20.16 -4.43 12.29
CA TRP A 61 -18.74 -4.26 12.03
C TRP A 61 -17.97 -3.82 13.30
N ILE A 62 -18.45 -2.80 14.00
CA ILE A 62 -17.86 -2.33 15.27
C ILE A 62 -17.83 -3.46 16.32
N SER A 63 -18.95 -4.18 16.47
CA SER A 63 -19.00 -5.32 17.40
C SER A 63 -18.00 -6.41 17.03
N LYS A 64 -17.81 -6.69 15.73
CA LYS A 64 -16.83 -7.69 15.28
C LYS A 64 -15.40 -7.24 15.56
N LEU A 65 -15.05 -5.99 15.23
CA LEU A 65 -13.74 -5.41 15.54
C LEU A 65 -13.46 -5.43 17.05
N LYS A 66 -14.46 -5.08 17.88
CA LYS A 66 -14.36 -5.12 19.34
C LYS A 66 -14.14 -6.54 19.87
N ARG A 67 -14.92 -7.53 19.40
CA ARG A 67 -14.76 -8.93 19.81
C ARG A 67 -13.40 -9.51 19.45
N LYS A 68 -12.84 -9.11 18.31
CA LYS A 68 -11.48 -9.47 17.90
C LYS A 68 -10.39 -8.61 18.57
N ASN A 69 -10.77 -7.77 19.52
CA ASN A 69 -9.88 -6.94 20.33
C ASN A 69 -9.04 -5.93 19.51
N TYR A 70 -9.49 -5.55 18.32
CA TYR A 70 -8.84 -4.51 17.50
C TYR A 70 -9.19 -3.10 17.96
N ILE A 71 -10.35 -2.93 18.60
CA ILE A 71 -10.81 -1.65 19.14
C ILE A 71 -11.41 -1.81 20.53
N LYS A 72 -11.38 -0.73 21.30
CA LYS A 72 -12.08 -0.60 22.59
C LYS A 72 -13.13 0.51 22.49
N THR A 73 -14.24 0.37 23.23
CA THR A 73 -15.32 1.36 23.27
C THR A 73 -15.58 1.80 24.70
N ASN A 74 -15.62 3.11 24.96
CA ASN A 74 -15.98 3.70 26.24
C ASN A 74 -17.22 4.58 26.07
N ILE A 75 -18.23 4.39 26.91
CA ILE A 75 -19.42 5.25 26.93
C ILE A 75 -19.17 6.38 27.91
N LYS A 76 -19.38 7.62 27.46
CA LYS A 76 -19.35 8.82 28.27
C LYS A 76 -20.76 9.19 28.68
N TYR A 77 -20.94 9.40 29.98
CA TYR A 77 -22.21 9.76 30.58
C TYR A 77 -22.17 11.20 31.08
N HIS A 78 -23.33 11.85 31.07
CA HIS A 78 -23.51 13.13 31.71
C HIS A 78 -23.48 12.93 33.23
N SER A 79 -22.58 13.65 33.92
CA SER A 79 -22.28 13.40 35.34
C SER A 79 -23.46 13.62 36.28
N LEU A 80 -24.41 14.48 35.90
CA LEU A 80 -25.56 14.85 36.74
C LEU A 80 -26.84 14.06 36.41
N THR A 81 -27.01 13.66 35.16
CA THR A 81 -28.27 13.02 34.69
C THR A 81 -28.10 11.52 34.43
N GLY A 82 -26.86 11.03 34.31
CA GLY A 82 -26.57 9.64 33.95
C GLY A 82 -26.86 9.30 32.49
N GLU A 83 -27.25 10.29 31.67
CA GLU A 83 -27.56 10.08 30.26
C GLU A 83 -26.31 9.81 29.43
N ILE A 84 -26.44 8.99 28.38
CA ILE A 84 -25.33 8.73 27.46
C ILE A 84 -25.09 9.98 26.61
N MET A 85 -23.91 10.59 26.76
CA MET A 85 -23.49 11.72 25.92
C MET A 85 -22.85 11.24 24.62
N ALA A 86 -21.92 10.29 24.71
CA ALA A 86 -21.14 9.87 23.56
C ALA A 86 -20.52 8.49 23.76
N ARG A 87 -20.15 7.86 22.65
CA ARG A 87 -19.26 6.69 22.64
C ARG A 87 -17.92 7.10 22.05
N HIS A 88 -16.85 6.87 22.78
CA HIS A 88 -15.50 6.98 22.25
C HIS A 88 -14.98 5.60 21.86
N ILE A 89 -14.39 5.51 20.67
CA ILE A 89 -13.72 4.30 20.19
C ILE A 89 -12.22 4.57 20.19
N TYR A 90 -11.45 3.62 20.71
CA TYR A 90 -10.00 3.65 20.77
C TYR A 90 -9.45 2.49 19.95
N ILE A 91 -8.36 2.72 19.23
CA ILE A 91 -7.56 1.63 18.69
C ILE A 91 -6.98 0.88 19.90
N ASN A 92 -7.12 -0.43 19.88
CA ASN A 92 -6.43 -1.25 20.85
C ASN A 92 -5.12 -1.65 20.20
N ASP A 93 -4.03 -1.04 20.63
CA ASP A 93 -2.71 -1.17 19.99
C ASP A 93 -2.38 -2.66 19.78
N THR A 94 -2.48 -3.12 18.54
CA THR A 94 -1.48 -4.06 18.06
C THR A 94 -0.21 -3.23 18.00
N PRO A 95 0.85 -3.55 18.77
CA PRO A 95 2.10 -2.81 18.67
C PRO A 95 2.42 -2.69 17.19
N ILE A 96 2.31 -1.47 16.67
CA ILE A 96 3.07 -1.11 15.50
C ILE A 96 4.47 -1.20 16.08
N ASP A 97 5.20 -2.26 15.76
CA ASP A 97 6.62 -2.28 16.03
C ASP A 97 7.16 -0.99 15.37
N GLU A 98 7.37 0.06 16.16
CA GLU A 98 8.09 1.28 15.76
C GLU A 98 9.50 0.93 15.25
N LYS A 99 9.90 -0.32 15.44
CA LYS A 99 11.10 -0.95 14.93
C LYS A 99 10.80 -2.25 14.17
N VAL A 100 9.87 -2.25 13.21
CA VAL A 100 10.19 -3.05 12.02
C VAL A 100 11.24 -2.25 11.25
N ASN A 101 12.49 -2.34 11.75
CA ASN A 101 13.60 -2.52 10.83
C ASN A 101 13.16 -3.72 10.01
N THR A 102 12.50 -3.52 8.88
CA THR A 102 12.69 -4.47 7.81
C THR A 102 14.15 -4.23 7.47
N PRO A 103 15.08 -5.16 7.72
CA PRO A 103 16.10 -5.31 6.70
C PRO A 103 15.28 -5.45 5.42
N ILE A 104 15.40 -4.50 4.49
CA ILE A 104 15.46 -4.95 3.12
C ILE A 104 16.53 -6.02 3.20
N ASP A 105 16.14 -7.29 3.06
CA ASP A 105 17.13 -8.32 2.85
C ASP A 105 17.98 -7.78 1.70
N GLU A 106 19.19 -7.29 2.01
CA GLU A 106 20.19 -6.93 1.01
C GLU A 106 20.54 -8.15 0.13
N LYS A 107 19.96 -9.32 0.45
CA LYS A 107 19.98 -10.55 -0.32
C LYS A 107 18.80 -10.75 -1.28
N VAL A 108 17.96 -9.75 -1.53
CA VAL A 108 17.12 -9.72 -2.77
C VAL A 108 17.78 -8.86 -3.85
N LYS A 109 19.10 -8.69 -3.78
CA LYS A 109 19.92 -8.51 -4.98
C LYS A 109 20.63 -9.84 -5.22
N ASP A 110 20.52 -10.29 -6.47
CA ASP A 110 21.16 -11.48 -7.04
C ASP A 110 20.38 -12.81 -6.90
N ASN A 111 19.13 -12.83 -7.37
CA ASN A 111 18.61 -14.02 -8.08
C ASN A 111 19.20 -14.07 -9.50
N ASN A 112 20.52 -14.01 -9.59
CA ASN A 112 21.27 -14.51 -10.73
C ASN A 112 21.74 -15.88 -10.24
N THR A 113 21.00 -16.92 -10.59
CA THR A 113 21.56 -18.27 -10.55
C THR A 113 22.25 -18.46 -11.89
N GLU A 114 23.45 -17.93 -12.03
CA GLU A 114 24.34 -18.29 -13.12
C GLU A 114 24.75 -19.75 -12.92
N THR A 115 23.91 -20.66 -13.44
CA THR A 115 24.19 -22.08 -13.39
C THR A 115 25.42 -22.39 -14.24
N GLU A 116 26.19 -23.40 -13.83
CA GLU A 116 27.36 -23.90 -14.58
C GLU A 116 27.04 -24.29 -16.03
N TYR A 117 25.75 -24.50 -16.34
CA TYR A 117 25.23 -24.66 -17.69
C TYR A 117 25.34 -23.38 -18.53
N TYR A 118 24.91 -22.23 -18.01
CA TYR A 118 24.99 -20.95 -18.73
C TYR A 118 26.42 -20.40 -18.84
N LYS A 119 27.31 -20.70 -17.88
CA LYS A 119 28.75 -20.40 -17.97
C LYS A 119 29.41 -21.13 -19.13
N ARG A 120 29.16 -22.45 -19.26
CA ARG A 120 29.67 -23.25 -20.37
C ARG A 120 29.18 -22.77 -21.74
N LEU A 121 27.92 -22.35 -21.85
CA LEU A 121 27.39 -21.76 -23.10
C LEU A 121 28.02 -20.39 -23.44
N ALA A 122 28.43 -19.61 -22.44
CA ALA A 122 29.12 -18.34 -22.66
C ALA A 122 30.59 -18.54 -23.06
N GLN A 123 31.25 -19.58 -22.54
CA GLN A 123 32.62 -19.97 -22.90
C GLN A 123 32.70 -20.58 -24.30
N ALA A 124 31.80 -21.51 -24.63
CA ALA A 124 31.71 -22.10 -25.97
C ALA A 124 31.47 -21.03 -27.06
N ARG A 125 30.66 -20.00 -26.78
CA ARG A 125 30.45 -18.87 -27.71
C ARG A 125 31.66 -17.95 -27.89
N LYS A 126 32.59 -17.92 -26.93
CA LYS A 126 33.83 -17.12 -27.02
C LYS A 126 34.93 -17.87 -27.77
N GLU A 127 34.90 -19.20 -27.77
CA GLU A 127 35.86 -20.05 -28.49
C GLU A 127 35.50 -20.20 -29.99
N GLU A 128 34.26 -19.92 -30.39
CA GLU A 128 33.78 -20.05 -31.78
C GLU A 128 34.04 -18.78 -32.64
N TYR A 129 34.63 -17.72 -32.09
CA TYR A 129 34.94 -16.47 -32.83
C TYR A 129 36.44 -16.22 -32.91
N GLU A 130 37.11 -16.91 -33.83
CA GLU A 130 38.35 -16.47 -34.49
C GLU A 130 38.01 -16.10 -35.94
N PRO A 131 37.71 -14.82 -36.27
CA PRO A 131 37.71 -14.35 -37.63
C PRO A 131 39.12 -13.89 -37.97
N THR A 132 39.74 -14.65 -38.87
CA THR A 132 41.00 -14.31 -39.52
C THR A 132 40.97 -12.86 -40.06
N ALA A 133 42.04 -12.13 -39.73
CA ALA A 133 42.21 -10.73 -40.06
C ALA A 133 42.18 -10.46 -41.57
N THR A 134 41.38 -9.48 -42.02
CA THR A 134 41.82 -8.54 -43.08
C THR A 134 41.12 -7.17 -42.97
N ASN A 135 41.92 -6.16 -43.23
CA ASN A 135 41.80 -4.71 -43.01
C ASN A 135 40.79 -3.99 -43.94
N ILE A 136 40.24 -2.82 -43.54
CA ILE A 136 40.26 -1.51 -44.27
C ILE A 136 39.40 -0.44 -43.57
N GLN A 137 39.90 0.80 -43.65
CA GLN A 137 39.58 2.07 -42.95
C GLN A 137 38.12 2.44 -42.64
N ARG A 138 37.99 3.15 -41.50
CA ARG A 138 36.85 4.01 -41.11
C ARG A 138 36.69 5.24 -42.02
N PRO A 139 35.46 5.65 -42.34
CA PRO A 139 35.15 7.04 -42.64
C PRO A 139 34.42 7.72 -41.47
N THR A 140 34.93 8.87 -41.06
CA THR A 140 34.20 9.86 -40.25
C THR A 140 33.35 10.74 -41.16
N ARG A 141 32.15 11.17 -40.72
CA ARG A 141 31.57 12.43 -41.24
C ARG A 141 30.61 13.12 -40.27
N LYS A 142 30.73 14.44 -40.31
CA LYS A 142 30.19 15.51 -39.47
C LYS A 142 28.66 15.65 -39.54
N ASN A 143 28.14 16.24 -38.47
CA ASN A 143 26.84 16.88 -38.28
C ASN A 143 26.25 17.58 -39.52
N ASN A 144 24.92 17.57 -39.66
CA ASN A 144 24.10 18.78 -39.49
C ASN A 144 22.58 18.53 -39.53
N ARG A 145 21.88 19.33 -38.72
CA ARG A 145 20.42 19.49 -38.63
C ARG A 145 19.80 19.88 -39.98
N THR A 146 18.58 19.45 -40.25
CA THR A 146 17.34 20.30 -40.28
C THR A 146 16.21 19.53 -40.97
N SER A 147 15.01 19.70 -40.39
CA SER A 147 13.68 19.20 -40.73
C SER A 147 13.30 19.17 -42.21
N LEU A 148 12.38 18.27 -42.59
CA LEU A 148 11.15 18.66 -43.30
C LEU A 148 10.10 17.54 -43.21
N SER A 149 8.98 17.85 -42.56
CA SER A 149 7.68 17.22 -42.77
C SER A 149 7.28 17.38 -44.24
N HIS A 150 6.57 16.39 -44.80
CA HIS A 150 5.44 16.51 -45.75
C HIS A 150 5.17 15.14 -46.40
N TYR A 151 4.11 14.46 -45.96
CA TYR A 151 3.45 13.42 -46.76
C TYR A 151 2.11 14.01 -47.24
N LYS A 152 2.09 14.50 -48.49
CA LYS A 152 0.92 14.62 -49.36
C LYS A 152 1.03 13.42 -50.33
N SER A 153 0.01 12.76 -50.88
CA SER A 153 -1.41 13.06 -51.04
C SER A 153 -2.14 11.78 -51.50
N SER A 154 -3.43 11.68 -51.16
CA SER A 154 -4.58 11.29 -52.00
C SER A 154 -4.54 10.00 -52.84
N LYS A 155 -5.48 9.09 -52.53
CA LYS A 155 -6.70 8.90 -53.34
C LYS A 155 -7.89 8.74 -52.42
#